data_AF-A0A376S8N3-F1
#
_entry.id   AF-A0A376S8N3-F1
#
_cell.length_a   1.000
_cell.length_b   1.000
_cell.length_c   1.000
_cell.angle_alpha   90.00
_cell.angle_beta   90.00
_cell.angle_gamma   90.00
#
_symmetry.space_group_name_H-M   'P 1'
#
loop_
_entity.id
_entity.type
_entity.pdbx_description
1 polymer ?
#
loop_
_entity_poly.entity_id
_entity_poly.type
_entity_poly.pdbx_seq_one_letter_code
_entity_poly.pdbx_strand_id
1 'polypeptide(L)'
;MTPILNHYFARINWLGAAAVNIDTLRALHLKHNCTIPFENLDVLLPREIQLDDQSLEEKLVTARRGGYCFEQNGVFERVLRELGFNVRSLLGRVVLSNPPALPPRTHRLLLVELEGEKMDC
;
A
#
# COMPACT_ATOMS: atom_id res chain seq x y z
N MET A 1 11.39 0.48 -16.77
CA MET A 1 10.76 0.78 -15.47
C MET A 1 9.49 1.56 -15.78
N THR A 2 8.33 1.13 -15.27
CA THR A 2 7.03 1.72 -15.62
C THR A 2 6.85 3.11 -14.97
N PRO A 3 5.95 3.97 -15.49
CA PRO A 3 5.79 5.34 -14.99
C PRO A 3 5.53 5.41 -13.47
N ILE A 4 4.64 4.56 -12.97
CA ILE A 4 4.32 4.47 -11.53
C ILE A 4 5.55 4.16 -10.67
N LEU A 5 6.45 3.26 -11.11
CA LEU A 5 7.64 2.93 -10.34
C LEU A 5 8.59 4.14 -10.22
N ASN A 6 8.74 4.92 -11.30
CA ASN A 6 9.56 6.12 -11.27
C ASN A 6 8.98 7.16 -10.29
N HIS A 7 7.67 7.43 -10.37
CA HIS A 7 7.00 8.37 -9.48
C HIS A 7 7.05 7.90 -8.02
N TYR A 8 6.77 6.63 -7.79
CA TYR A 8 6.77 6.04 -6.45
C TYR A 8 8.17 6.07 -5.83
N PHE A 9 9.20 5.65 -6.56
CA PHE A 9 10.58 5.71 -6.07
C PHE A 9 11.03 7.14 -5.77
N ALA A 10 10.64 8.11 -6.59
CA ALA A 10 10.85 9.52 -6.27
C ALA A 10 10.11 9.96 -4.99
N ARG A 11 8.86 9.51 -4.80
CA ARG A 11 8.03 9.83 -3.63
C ARG A 11 8.65 9.31 -2.33
N ILE A 12 9.17 8.07 -2.34
CA ILE A 12 9.75 7.41 -1.16
C ILE A 12 11.27 7.59 -1.02
N ASN A 13 11.89 8.37 -1.91
CA ASN A 13 13.34 8.57 -1.99
C ASN A 13 14.12 7.23 -2.05
N TRP A 14 13.74 6.39 -3.01
CA TRP A 14 14.37 5.12 -3.30
C TRP A 14 15.45 5.29 -4.36
N LEU A 15 16.67 4.85 -4.04
CA LEU A 15 17.86 5.00 -4.89
C LEU A 15 18.50 3.67 -5.30
N GLY A 16 17.98 2.55 -4.79
CA GLY A 16 18.54 1.21 -5.03
C GLY A 16 17.95 0.52 -6.25
N ALA A 17 18.60 -0.56 -6.69
CA ALA A 17 17.93 -1.53 -7.56
C ALA A 17 16.80 -2.21 -6.78
N ALA A 18 15.70 -2.54 -7.47
CA ALA A 18 14.55 -3.23 -6.87
C ALA A 18 14.43 -4.62 -7.52
N ALA A 19 14.99 -5.62 -6.87
CA ALA A 19 14.87 -7.03 -7.27
C ALA A 19 13.75 -7.71 -6.48
N VAL A 20 13.18 -8.79 -7.01
CA VAL A 20 12.14 -9.57 -6.32
C VAL A 20 12.81 -10.44 -5.25
N ASN A 21 13.07 -9.86 -4.07
CA ASN A 21 13.64 -10.54 -2.91
C ASN A 21 13.17 -9.89 -1.60
N ILE A 22 13.47 -10.56 -0.49
CA ILE A 22 13.00 -10.16 0.84
C ILE A 22 13.58 -8.84 1.31
N ASP A 23 14.84 -8.55 0.97
CA ASP A 23 15.51 -7.32 1.39
C ASP A 23 14.88 -6.10 0.71
N THR A 24 14.56 -6.22 -0.59
CA THR A 24 13.83 -5.19 -1.33
C THR A 24 12.44 -4.99 -0.74
N LEU A 25 11.69 -6.07 -0.48
CA LEU A 25 10.35 -5.98 0.12
C LEU A 25 10.37 -5.26 1.46
N ARG A 26 11.27 -5.65 2.38
CA ARG A 26 11.43 -5.03 3.71
C ARG A 26 11.78 -3.55 3.60
N ALA A 27 12.74 -3.22 2.73
CA ALA A 27 13.20 -1.84 2.57
C ALA A 27 12.12 -0.95 1.94
N LEU A 28 11.37 -1.46 0.95
CA LEU A 28 10.23 -0.75 0.36
C LEU A 28 9.11 -0.54 1.38
N HIS A 29 8.77 -1.58 2.15
CA HIS A 29 7.75 -1.49 3.21
C HIS A 29 8.12 -0.44 4.26
N LEU A 30 9.36 -0.44 4.73
CA LEU A 30 9.84 0.58 5.68
C LEU A 30 9.78 2.00 5.07
N LYS A 31 10.29 2.17 3.85
CA LYS A 31 10.29 3.47 3.17
C LYS A 31 8.88 3.99 2.88
N HIS A 32 7.95 3.11 2.51
CA HIS A 32 6.53 3.44 2.35
C HIS A 32 5.97 4.04 3.65
N ASN A 33 6.08 3.28 4.74
CA ASN A 33 5.56 3.66 6.06
C ASN A 33 6.19 4.95 6.61
N CYS A 34 7.48 5.18 6.37
CA CYS A 34 8.17 6.40 6.81
C CYS A 34 7.82 7.64 5.98
N THR A 35 7.25 7.48 4.78
CA THR A 35 7.17 8.57 3.80
C THR A 35 5.74 8.92 3.40
N ILE A 36 4.84 7.94 3.34
CA ILE A 36 3.43 8.12 2.98
C ILE A 36 2.59 8.00 4.27
N PRO A 37 2.05 9.11 4.80
CA PRO A 37 1.39 9.09 6.10
C PRO A 37 0.03 8.38 6.02
N PHE A 38 -0.37 7.71 7.10
CA PHE A 38 -1.74 7.27 7.25
C PHE A 38 -2.64 8.45 7.61
N GLU A 39 -3.71 8.69 6.84
CA GLU A 39 -4.65 9.81 7.08
C GLU A 39 -6.06 9.49 6.57
N ASN A 40 -7.03 10.28 7.03
CA ASN A 40 -8.45 10.17 6.68
C ASN A 40 -9.10 11.55 6.43
N LEU A 41 -8.31 12.54 6.01
CA LEU A 41 -8.75 13.94 5.85
C LEU A 41 -9.85 14.08 4.80
N ASP A 42 -9.76 13.31 3.71
CA ASP A 42 -10.77 13.38 2.64
C ASP A 42 -12.16 12.90 3.13
N VAL A 43 -12.21 11.95 4.09
CA VAL A 43 -13.46 11.55 4.76
C VAL A 43 -14.07 12.71 5.56
N LEU A 44 -13.22 13.45 6.27
CA LEU A 44 -13.64 14.60 7.09
C LEU A 44 -14.04 15.81 6.25
N LEU A 45 -13.54 15.91 5.02
CA LEU A 45 -13.80 16.98 4.05
C LEU A 45 -14.90 16.64 3.02
N PRO A 46 -15.85 15.78 3.39
CA PRO A 46 -16.74 14.99 2.52
C PRO A 46 -16.29 14.81 1.05
N ARG A 47 -15.06 14.36 0.83
CA ARG A 47 -14.55 14.03 -0.51
C ARG A 47 -14.67 12.53 -0.76
N GLU A 48 -15.08 12.17 -1.95
CA GLU A 48 -15.14 10.77 -2.38
C GLU A 48 -13.73 10.16 -2.45
N ILE A 49 -13.59 8.93 -1.97
CA ILE A 49 -12.33 8.18 -2.03
C ILE A 49 -12.34 7.31 -3.27
N GLN A 50 -11.50 7.66 -4.24
CA GLN A 50 -11.29 6.89 -5.46
C GLN A 50 -10.20 5.84 -5.21
N LEU A 51 -10.47 4.59 -5.61
CA LEU A 51 -9.59 3.44 -5.37
C LEU A 51 -8.99 2.83 -6.65
N ASP A 52 -9.24 3.45 -7.81
CA ASP A 52 -8.59 3.04 -9.05
C ASP A 52 -7.10 3.44 -9.06
N ASP A 53 -6.33 2.72 -9.87
CA ASP A 53 -4.88 2.83 -9.92
C ASP A 53 -4.38 4.26 -10.22
N GLN A 54 -5.10 4.99 -11.09
CA GLN A 54 -4.71 6.34 -11.49
C GLN A 54 -4.95 7.33 -10.35
N SER A 55 -6.15 7.34 -9.78
CA SER A 55 -6.49 8.25 -8.68
C SER A 55 -5.59 8.04 -7.45
N LEU A 56 -5.25 6.79 -7.15
CA LEU A 56 -4.35 6.44 -6.04
C LEU A 56 -2.93 6.97 -6.26
N GLU A 57 -2.39 6.83 -7.48
CA GLU A 57 -1.09 7.38 -7.86
C GLU A 57 -1.09 8.91 -7.77
N GLU A 58 -2.10 9.56 -8.35
CA GLU A 58 -2.23 11.02 -8.33
C GLU A 58 -2.28 11.57 -6.90
N LYS A 59 -3.04 10.92 -6.00
CA LYS A 59 -3.19 11.37 -4.62
C LYS A 59 -1.95 11.08 -3.75
N LEU A 60 -1.58 9.81 -3.60
CA LEU A 60 -0.57 9.40 -2.61
C LEU A 60 0.86 9.69 -3.10
N VAL A 61 1.10 9.59 -4.41
CA VAL A 61 2.43 9.72 -5.01
C VAL A 61 2.66 11.16 -5.49
N THR A 62 1.85 11.63 -6.44
CA THR A 62 2.08 12.93 -7.11
C THR A 62 1.73 14.10 -6.21
N ALA A 63 0.54 14.12 -5.62
CA ALA A 63 0.09 15.17 -4.69
C ALA A 63 0.70 15.03 -3.28
N ARG A 64 1.52 14.00 -3.05
CA ARG A 64 2.24 13.72 -1.79
C ARG A 64 1.32 13.64 -0.56
N ARG A 65 0.07 13.23 -0.73
CA ARG A 65 -0.86 12.99 0.36
C ARG A 65 -0.66 11.61 0.98
N GLY A 66 -1.45 11.33 2.00
CA GLY A 66 -1.60 10.00 2.55
C GLY A 66 -2.95 9.39 2.18
N GLY A 67 -3.24 8.25 2.79
CA GLY A 67 -4.55 7.62 2.76
C GLY A 67 -4.68 6.57 3.86
N TYR A 68 -5.84 5.94 3.95
CA TYR A 68 -6.07 4.85 4.88
C TYR A 68 -5.76 3.47 4.25
N CYS A 69 -6.12 2.37 4.91
CA CYS A 69 -5.69 1.02 4.52
C CYS A 69 -6.03 0.61 3.08
N PHE A 70 -7.15 1.06 2.49
CA PHE A 70 -7.48 0.70 1.12
C PHE A 70 -6.59 1.39 0.08
N GLU A 71 -6.18 2.62 0.37
CA GLU A 71 -5.37 3.45 -0.53
C GLU A 71 -3.89 3.12 -0.41
N GLN A 72 -3.37 3.01 0.83
CA GLN A 72 -1.97 2.66 1.11
C GLN A 72 -1.61 1.31 0.47
N ASN A 73 -2.39 0.28 0.81
CA ASN A 73 -2.17 -1.06 0.28
C ASN A 73 -2.53 -1.17 -1.21
N GLY A 74 -3.39 -0.28 -1.73
CA GLY A 74 -3.66 -0.22 -3.16
C GLY A 74 -2.45 0.23 -3.97
N VAL A 75 -1.83 1.34 -3.59
CA VAL A 75 -0.60 1.81 -4.23
C VAL A 75 0.53 0.81 -4.03
N PHE A 76 0.69 0.27 -2.82
CA PHE A 76 1.78 -0.66 -2.54
C PHE A 76 1.63 -1.98 -3.30
N GLU A 77 0.42 -2.52 -3.42
CA GLU A 77 0.15 -3.71 -4.26
C GLU A 77 0.51 -3.46 -5.71
N ARG A 78 0.11 -2.31 -6.28
CA ARG A 78 0.43 -1.95 -7.66
C ARG A 78 1.95 -1.89 -7.87
N VAL A 79 2.68 -1.24 -6.97
CA VAL A 79 4.15 -1.14 -7.02
C VAL A 79 4.81 -2.52 -6.94
N LEU A 80 4.40 -3.36 -5.98
CA LEU A 80 4.96 -4.70 -5.81
C LEU A 80 4.69 -5.57 -7.05
N ARG A 81 3.48 -5.51 -7.61
CA ARG A 81 3.12 -6.24 -8.83
C ARG A 81 3.94 -5.79 -10.04
N GLU A 82 4.14 -4.49 -10.21
CA GLU A 82 4.95 -3.90 -11.28
C GLU A 82 6.44 -4.26 -11.16
N LEU A 83 6.93 -4.50 -9.93
CA LEU A 83 8.27 -5.05 -9.69
C LEU A 83 8.38 -6.55 -9.94
N GLY A 84 7.25 -7.24 -10.14
CA GLY A 84 7.20 -8.68 -10.38
C GLY A 84 7.00 -9.54 -9.14
N PHE A 85 6.67 -8.95 -7.98
CA PHE A 85 6.25 -9.75 -6.81
C PHE A 85 4.89 -10.41 -7.09
N ASN A 86 4.73 -11.65 -6.62
CA ASN A 86 3.42 -12.28 -6.54
C ASN A 86 2.69 -11.74 -5.30
N VAL A 87 1.75 -10.83 -5.51
CA VAL A 87 1.04 -10.11 -4.45
C VAL A 87 -0.46 -10.07 -4.72
N ARG A 88 -1.25 -10.19 -3.66
CA ARG A 88 -2.70 -10.01 -3.72
C ARG A 88 -3.25 -9.39 -2.45
N SER A 89 -4.33 -8.63 -2.57
CA SER A 89 -5.08 -8.12 -1.43
C SER A 89 -5.82 -9.19 -0.65
N LEU A 90 -5.83 -9.03 0.67
CA LEU A 90 -6.73 -9.69 1.61
C LEU A 90 -7.61 -8.66 2.31
N LEU A 91 -8.71 -9.14 2.90
CA LEU A 91 -9.58 -8.31 3.74
C LEU A 91 -9.69 -8.90 5.15
N GLY A 92 -9.37 -8.07 6.14
CA GLY A 92 -9.41 -8.39 7.56
C GLY A 92 -10.54 -7.68 8.31
N ARG A 93 -10.82 -8.17 9.52
CA ARG A 93 -11.79 -7.61 10.47
C ARG A 93 -11.03 -6.99 11.63
N VAL A 94 -11.28 -5.70 11.93
CA VAL A 94 -10.57 -4.98 12.99
C VAL A 94 -11.23 -5.26 14.35
N VAL A 95 -10.55 -6.01 15.22
CA VAL A 95 -11.08 -6.45 16.53
C VAL A 95 -10.46 -5.71 17.73
N LEU A 96 -9.70 -4.63 17.49
CA LEU A 96 -8.96 -3.90 18.54
C LEU A 96 -9.86 -3.44 19.70
N SER A 97 -11.09 -3.04 19.42
CA SER A 97 -12.05 -2.58 20.43
C SER A 97 -12.76 -3.72 21.18
N ASN A 98 -12.35 -4.98 20.99
CA ASN A 98 -12.99 -6.19 21.50
C ASN A 98 -14.53 -6.18 21.31
N PRO A 99 -15.02 -6.08 20.06
CA PRO A 99 -16.45 -5.95 19.80
C PRO A 99 -17.21 -7.23 20.20
N PRO A 100 -18.48 -7.12 20.63
CA PRO A 100 -19.29 -8.26 21.07
C PRO A 100 -19.65 -9.23 19.94
N ALA A 101 -19.49 -8.82 18.68
CA ALA A 101 -19.69 -9.64 17.49
C ALA A 101 -18.59 -9.34 16.47
N LEU A 102 -18.35 -10.29 15.55
CA LEU A 102 -17.35 -10.13 14.49
C LEU A 102 -17.72 -8.94 13.57
N PRO A 103 -16.88 -7.90 13.49
CA PRO A 103 -17.17 -6.72 12.69
C PRO A 103 -17.00 -7.00 11.18
N PRO A 104 -17.51 -6.13 10.30
CA PRO A 104 -17.31 -6.27 8.86
C PRO A 104 -15.83 -6.24 8.46
N ARG A 105 -15.56 -6.63 7.20
CA ARG A 105 -14.22 -6.61 6.61
C ARG A 105 -13.84 -5.19 6.19
N THR A 106 -13.25 -4.45 7.11
CA THR A 106 -12.96 -3.01 6.94
C THR A 106 -11.47 -2.70 6.78
N HIS A 107 -10.61 -3.71 6.79
CA HIS A 107 -9.17 -3.54 6.65
C HIS A 107 -8.64 -4.27 5.42
N ARG A 108 -7.90 -3.57 4.56
CA ARG A 108 -7.12 -4.16 3.47
C ARG A 108 -5.68 -4.36 3.95
N LEU A 109 -5.10 -5.50 3.61
CA LEU A 109 -3.69 -5.85 3.80
C LEU A 109 -3.21 -6.67 2.59
N LEU A 110 -1.91 -6.85 2.43
CA LEU A 110 -1.34 -7.58 1.30
C LEU A 110 -0.76 -8.92 1.73
N LEU A 111 -0.95 -9.92 0.88
CA LEU A 111 -0.23 -11.19 0.96
C LEU A 111 0.78 -11.23 -0.18
N VAL A 112 2.05 -11.39 0.16
CA VAL A 112 3.16 -11.59 -0.78
C VAL A 112 3.63 -13.04 -0.70
N GLU A 113 3.75 -13.69 -1.85
CA GLU A 113 4.35 -15.02 -1.97
C GLU A 113 5.76 -14.89 -2.55
N LEU A 114 6.77 -15.34 -1.81
CA LEU A 114 8.18 -15.21 -2.18
C LEU A 114 8.91 -16.50 -1.81
N GLU A 115 9.59 -17.12 -2.79
CA GLU A 115 10.39 -18.35 -2.58
C GLU A 115 9.60 -19.52 -1.94
N GLY A 116 8.28 -19.56 -2.15
CA GLY A 116 7.39 -20.57 -1.55
C GLY A 116 6.88 -20.22 -0.15
N GLU A 117 7.34 -19.13 0.44
CA GLU A 117 6.85 -18.59 1.71
C GLU A 117 5.78 -17.52 1.51
N LYS A 118 4.93 -17.37 2.52
CA LYS A 118 3.80 -16.43 2.54
C LYS A 118 4.00 -15.39 3.62
N MET A 119 3.95 -14.12 3.24
CA MET A 119 4.19 -12.98 4.12
C MET A 119 3.05 -11.97 4.01
N ASP A 120 2.51 -11.56 5.15
CA ASP A 120 1.59 -10.44 5.20
C ASP A 120 2.39 -9.13 5.26
N CYS A 121 2.01 -8.17 4.42
CA CYS A 121 2.53 -6.80 4.37
C CYS A 121 1.42 -5.79 4.66
#